data_AF-A0ABD1R0C7-F1
#
_entry.id   AF-A0ABD1R0C7-F1
#
_cell.length_a   1.000
_cell.length_b   1.000
_cell.length_c   1.000
_cell.angle_alpha   90.00
_cell.angle_beta   90.00
_cell.angle_gamma   90.00
#
_symmetry.space_group_name_H-M   'P 1'
#
loop_
_entity.id
_entity.type
_entity.pdbx_description
1 polymer ?
#
loop_
_entity_poly.entity_id
_entity_poly.type
_entity_poly.pdbx_seq_one_letter_code
_entity_poly.pdbx_strand_id
1 'polypeptide(L)'
;MENCPVLNDDCAEETNEIILEVGMKFKDLEEAFEFYKNYASRVVFQLENIIQEISRLHIVEKVEEQGALIKIQEGFFQKAVYIRNERWKDNMLGNGVVGILSESTNKWERRVPLTPSHCARLLHGGSGETGVNRIIVQPSTKRIHHDALYEDVGCDVSEDLSECGLILGIKQPKLDMILPDRAYAFFSHTHKAQKENMPLLDKILAERASLFDYELIVGDHGKRLLAFGKFAGRAGMIDFLRGLGQRYLNLGYSTPFLSLGASYMYTSLAAAKAAVISVGEEIATAGLPSGICPLVFVFTGAGNVSEGAQEIFKLLPHTYVDPSRLSGLFEMARDSTGLGRTTKRVFQVYCCVVTCQDMVEHKDSSKFFDKVDYYAHPQNYRPIFHEKIAPFSSVIVNCMYWEKTISSIIDY
;
A
#
# COMPACT_ATOMS: atom_id res chain seq x y z
N MET A 1 27.93 -22.63 -29.88
CA MET A 1 28.76 -21.58 -30.49
C MET A 1 27.75 -20.61 -31.08
N GLU A 2 27.54 -19.39 -30.60
CA GLU A 2 28.43 -18.40 -29.97
C GLU A 2 27.72 -17.68 -28.80
N ASN A 3 28.52 -16.90 -28.06
CA ASN A 3 28.28 -16.36 -26.73
C ASN A 3 27.15 -15.32 -26.62
N CYS A 4 26.33 -15.41 -25.56
CA CYS A 4 25.54 -14.31 -25.03
C CYS A 4 26.09 -13.98 -23.63
N PRO A 5 26.40 -12.71 -23.32
CA PRO A 5 27.14 -12.32 -22.13
C PRO A 5 26.32 -12.52 -20.85
N VAL A 6 27.03 -12.98 -19.81
CA VAL A 6 26.60 -13.02 -18.41
C VAL A 6 26.13 -11.60 -18.02
N LEU A 7 24.84 -11.45 -17.73
CA LEU A 7 24.32 -10.26 -17.05
C LEU A 7 24.54 -10.46 -15.55
N ASN A 8 25.26 -9.51 -14.96
CA ASN A 8 25.68 -9.46 -13.57
C ASN A 8 24.49 -9.49 -12.59
N ASP A 9 24.71 -10.19 -11.47
CA ASP A 9 23.82 -10.48 -10.33
C ASP A 9 23.43 -9.26 -9.44
N ASP A 10 23.46 -8.03 -9.93
CA ASP A 10 23.33 -6.82 -9.07
C ASP A 10 21.97 -6.09 -9.15
N CYS A 11 20.87 -6.80 -9.46
CA CYS A 11 19.50 -6.23 -9.46
C CYS A 11 18.50 -6.99 -8.57
N ALA A 12 18.97 -7.85 -7.67
CA ALA A 12 18.12 -8.77 -6.90
C ALA A 12 17.71 -8.29 -5.48
N GLU A 13 17.86 -7.00 -5.14
CA GLU A 13 17.51 -6.50 -3.79
C GLU A 13 16.35 -5.49 -3.72
N GLU A 14 15.62 -5.25 -4.81
CA GLU A 14 14.46 -4.34 -4.81
C GLU A 14 13.07 -5.02 -4.83
N THR A 15 12.98 -6.35 -4.84
CA THR A 15 11.69 -7.06 -4.87
C THR A 15 11.30 -7.62 -3.51
N ASN A 16 10.84 -6.74 -2.61
CA ASN A 16 9.94 -7.15 -1.53
C ASN A 16 8.50 -6.82 -1.94
N GLU A 17 8.01 -7.60 -2.90
CA GLU A 17 6.64 -7.53 -3.41
C GLU A 17 5.85 -8.75 -2.96
N ILE A 18 4.57 -8.53 -2.68
CA ILE A 18 3.59 -9.61 -2.55
C ILE A 18 3.59 -10.38 -3.87
N ILE A 19 4.14 -11.59 -3.88
CA ILE A 19 3.95 -12.53 -4.98
C ILE A 19 2.45 -12.91 -4.98
N LEU A 20 1.71 -12.41 -5.97
CA LEU A 20 0.43 -12.95 -6.42
C LEU A 20 0.73 -13.86 -7.59
N GLU A 21 0.79 -15.16 -7.32
CA GLU A 21 1.11 -16.14 -8.34
C GLU A 21 -0.10 -16.41 -9.23
N VAL A 22 -0.10 -15.79 -10.41
CA VAL A 22 -0.93 -16.23 -11.53
C VAL A 22 0.02 -16.94 -12.48
N GLY A 23 -0.03 -18.28 -12.49
CA GLY A 23 0.72 -19.09 -13.46
C GLY A 23 0.36 -18.67 -14.89
N MET A 24 1.19 -17.81 -15.48
CA MET A 24 1.19 -17.38 -16.88
C MET A 24 2.66 -17.37 -17.34
N LYS A 25 2.93 -18.05 -18.45
CA LYS A 25 4.28 -18.20 -19.00
C LYS A 25 4.88 -16.82 -19.35
N PHE A 26 6.14 -16.67 -18.97
CA PHE A 26 6.98 -15.48 -19.07
C PHE A 26 7.02 -14.85 -20.48
N LYS A 27 6.28 -13.74 -20.65
CA LYS A 27 6.63 -12.64 -21.56
C LYS A 27 5.96 -11.30 -21.23
N ASP A 28 5.01 -11.27 -20.29
CA ASP A 28 4.19 -10.09 -19.98
C ASP A 28 4.44 -9.50 -18.57
N LEU A 29 5.58 -9.82 -17.94
CA LEU A 29 5.93 -9.36 -16.58
C LEU A 29 6.25 -7.86 -16.49
N GLU A 30 6.46 -7.16 -17.62
CA GLU A 30 6.62 -5.69 -17.65
C GLU A 30 5.29 -4.94 -17.40
N GLU A 31 4.12 -5.58 -17.55
CA GLU A 31 2.83 -4.91 -17.31
C GLU A 31 2.30 -5.06 -15.86
N ALA A 32 2.81 -6.04 -15.10
CA ALA A 32 2.39 -6.29 -13.72
C ALA A 32 3.08 -5.36 -12.69
N PHE A 33 4.23 -4.80 -13.03
CA PHE A 33 5.05 -3.95 -12.15
C PHE A 33 4.50 -2.52 -11.95
N GLU A 34 3.53 -2.08 -12.76
CA GLU A 34 3.00 -0.70 -12.75
C GLU A 34 1.88 -0.46 -11.69
N PHE A 35 1.64 -1.43 -10.80
CA PHE A 35 0.34 -1.65 -10.15
C PHE A 35 0.16 -1.07 -8.71
N TYR A 36 1.22 -0.70 -7.98
CA TYR A 36 1.14 -0.59 -6.50
C TYR A 36 0.95 0.81 -5.85
N LYS A 37 0.30 1.81 -6.48
CA LYS A 37 0.29 3.22 -5.99
C LYS A 37 -1.05 3.87 -5.60
N ASN A 38 -2.02 3.16 -5.01
CA ASN A 38 -3.29 3.79 -4.59
C ASN A 38 -3.57 3.68 -3.07
N TYR A 39 -3.17 4.74 -2.36
CA TYR A 39 -3.25 4.89 -0.91
C TYR A 39 -3.81 6.26 -0.49
N ALA A 40 -5.13 6.41 -0.24
CA ALA A 40 -5.66 7.64 0.39
C ALA A 40 -7.09 7.49 0.97
N SER A 41 -7.19 7.66 2.30
CA SER A 41 -8.30 8.39 2.99
C SER A 41 -8.22 8.29 4.53
N ARG A 42 -7.18 7.67 5.11
CA ARG A 42 -6.84 7.82 6.55
C ARG A 42 -5.49 8.49 6.85
N VAL A 43 -4.55 8.48 5.90
CA VAL A 43 -3.30 9.27 5.93
C VAL A 43 -3.62 10.76 6.14
N VAL A 44 -4.77 11.19 5.63
CA VAL A 44 -5.05 12.59 5.41
C VAL A 44 -5.54 13.35 6.65
N PHE A 45 -6.19 12.67 7.61
CA PHE A 45 -6.56 13.27 8.89
C PHE A 45 -5.37 13.39 9.86
N GLN A 46 -4.40 12.47 9.75
CA GLN A 46 -3.16 12.54 10.54
C GLN A 46 -2.21 13.58 9.99
N LEU A 47 -2.11 13.72 8.66
CA LEU A 47 -1.32 14.77 8.03
C LEU A 47 -1.76 16.17 8.48
N GLU A 48 -3.06 16.44 8.65
CA GLU A 48 -3.52 17.75 9.14
C GLU A 48 -2.97 18.11 10.52
N ASN A 49 -3.05 17.19 11.48
CA ASN A 49 -2.51 17.43 12.83
C ASN A 49 -0.99 17.60 12.80
N ILE A 50 -0.29 16.79 11.99
CA ILE A 50 1.15 16.90 11.81
C ILE A 50 1.52 18.23 11.12
N ILE A 51 0.75 18.68 10.14
CA ILE A 51 0.96 19.95 9.44
C ILE A 51 0.72 21.11 10.39
N GLN A 52 -0.32 21.08 11.24
CA GLN A 52 -0.52 22.07 12.29
C GLN A 52 0.68 22.12 13.23
N GLU A 53 1.19 20.97 13.65
CA GLU A 53 2.33 20.88 14.56
C GLU A 53 3.62 21.39 13.90
N ILE A 54 3.92 20.98 12.66
CA ILE A 54 5.07 21.45 11.86
C ILE A 54 4.97 22.95 11.57
N SER A 55 3.78 23.45 11.22
CA SER A 55 3.56 24.89 10.90
C SER A 55 3.68 25.78 12.15
N ARG A 56 3.42 25.22 13.35
CA ARG A 56 3.58 25.90 14.65
C ARG A 56 5.01 25.89 15.20
N LEU A 57 5.94 25.11 14.62
CA LEU A 57 7.30 24.98 15.17
C LEU A 57 8.07 26.31 15.14
N HIS A 58 8.01 27.08 16.23
CA HIS A 58 9.00 28.08 16.63
C HIS A 58 9.89 27.49 17.72
N ILE A 59 10.82 26.61 17.35
CA ILE A 59 11.75 26.05 18.35
C ILE A 59 13.01 26.92 18.43
N VAL A 60 12.99 27.80 19.43
CA VAL A 60 14.16 28.26 20.18
C VAL A 60 14.33 27.29 21.34
N GLU A 61 15.27 26.37 21.25
CA GLU A 61 15.88 25.73 22.41
C GLU A 61 17.38 25.60 22.13
N LYS A 62 18.18 26.17 23.03
CA LYS A 62 19.64 26.15 23.00
C LYS A 62 20.13 24.71 22.87
N VAL A 63 20.86 24.40 21.80
CA VAL A 63 21.78 23.27 21.76
C VAL A 63 23.19 23.80 21.61
N GLU A 64 24.04 23.41 22.57
CA GLU A 64 25.43 23.81 22.68
C GLU A 64 26.28 23.35 21.48
N GLU A 65 27.40 24.03 21.34
CA GLU A 65 28.27 24.13 20.18
C GLU A 65 28.67 22.79 19.53
N GLN A 66 28.62 22.80 18.18
CA GLN A 66 29.36 21.96 17.21
C GLN A 66 28.56 20.88 16.46
N GLY A 67 28.39 21.12 15.15
CA GLY A 67 28.44 20.06 14.13
C GLY A 67 27.09 19.44 13.73
N ALA A 68 26.90 19.25 12.43
CA ALA A 68 25.77 18.53 11.85
C ALA A 68 25.63 17.12 12.47
N LEU A 69 24.44 16.80 13.00
CA LEU A 69 24.12 15.44 13.41
C LEU A 69 23.71 14.61 12.18
N ILE A 70 24.71 14.14 11.43
CA ILE A 70 24.60 12.85 10.72
C ILE A 70 24.96 11.80 11.75
N LYS A 71 24.01 10.95 12.12
CA LYS A 71 24.26 9.84 13.05
C LYS A 71 23.85 8.52 12.40
N ILE A 72 24.64 8.08 11.42
CA ILE A 72 24.76 6.67 11.05
C ILE A 72 25.62 6.01 12.14
N GLN A 73 25.03 5.12 12.93
CA GLN A 73 25.80 4.11 13.66
C GLN A 73 24.90 2.92 14.03
N GLU A 74 25.44 1.73 13.78
CA GLU A 74 24.87 0.42 14.05
C GLU A 74 24.35 0.29 15.48
N GLY A 75 23.23 -0.42 15.65
CA GLY A 75 22.71 -0.86 16.94
C GLY A 75 21.54 -0.03 17.47
N PHE A 76 20.35 -0.65 17.42
CA PHE A 76 19.20 -0.45 18.31
C PHE A 76 18.64 0.98 18.48
N PHE A 77 17.56 1.21 17.72
CA PHE A 77 16.46 2.18 17.93
C PHE A 77 16.76 3.70 17.83
N GLN A 78 15.79 4.38 17.20
CA GLN A 78 15.62 5.83 16.99
C GLN A 78 16.50 6.50 15.92
N LYS A 79 15.83 7.11 14.93
CA LYS A 79 16.10 8.45 14.37
C LYS A 79 15.09 8.77 13.26
N ALA A 80 14.27 9.78 13.48
CA ALA A 80 13.75 10.56 12.36
C ALA A 80 14.97 11.16 11.63
N VAL A 81 15.01 11.09 10.30
CA VAL A 81 15.93 11.92 9.52
C VAL A 81 15.37 13.35 9.61
N TYR A 82 15.70 14.01 10.71
CA TYR A 82 15.49 15.43 10.89
C TYR A 82 16.78 16.13 10.48
N ILE A 83 16.82 16.65 9.26
CA ILE A 83 17.87 17.56 8.84
C ILE A 83 17.34 18.97 9.07
N ARG A 84 17.54 19.46 10.29
CA ARG A 84 17.53 20.90 10.57
C ARG A 84 18.96 21.28 10.88
N ASN A 85 19.47 22.23 10.11
CA ASN A 85 20.74 22.84 10.43
C ASN A 85 20.42 24.23 11.03
N GLU A 86 20.72 24.40 12.30
CA GLU A 86 20.39 25.64 13.04
C GLU A 86 21.24 26.84 12.61
N ARG A 87 22.22 26.66 11.72
CA ARG A 87 23.00 27.75 11.15
C ARG A 87 22.27 28.55 10.07
N TRP A 88 21.16 28.05 9.52
CA TRP A 88 20.38 28.75 8.50
C TRP A 88 19.32 29.63 9.16
N LYS A 89 19.75 30.81 9.64
CA LYS A 89 18.86 31.79 10.29
C LYS A 89 17.76 32.35 9.37
N ASP A 90 17.86 32.09 8.06
CA ASP A 90 16.95 32.62 7.02
C ASP A 90 16.04 31.54 6.38
N ASN A 91 15.80 30.39 7.03
CA ASN A 91 14.88 29.37 6.51
C ASN A 91 13.43 29.88 6.54
N MET A 92 12.66 29.67 5.46
CA MET A 92 11.26 30.11 5.35
C MET A 92 10.27 29.23 6.13
N LEU A 93 10.72 28.11 6.72
CA LEU A 93 9.88 27.26 7.55
C LEU A 93 9.21 28.06 8.67
N GLY A 94 7.89 27.93 8.79
CA GLY A 94 7.08 28.63 9.80
C GLY A 94 6.50 29.97 9.35
N ASN A 95 6.65 30.35 8.07
CA ASN A 95 6.05 31.57 7.51
C ASN A 95 4.52 31.48 7.30
N GLY A 96 3.90 30.34 7.62
CA GLY A 96 2.46 30.10 7.48
C GLY A 96 1.96 29.90 6.04
N VAL A 97 2.85 29.76 5.06
CA VAL A 97 2.50 29.49 3.66
C VAL A 97 2.86 28.04 3.31
N VAL A 98 1.85 27.26 2.94
CA VAL A 98 1.99 25.83 2.62
C VAL A 98 1.81 25.59 1.13
N GLY A 99 2.76 24.91 0.50
CA GLY A 99 2.72 24.47 -0.89
C GLY A 99 2.20 23.04 -1.03
N ILE A 100 1.42 22.76 -2.07
CA ILE A 100 1.05 21.39 -2.48
C ILE A 100 1.60 21.14 -3.88
N LEU A 101 2.48 20.14 -3.99
CA LEU A 101 3.10 19.77 -5.27
C LEU A 101 2.10 19.17 -6.26
N SER A 102 2.42 19.33 -7.54
CA SER A 102 1.90 18.49 -8.61
C SER A 102 2.81 17.26 -8.69
N GLU A 103 2.28 16.08 -8.37
CA GLU A 103 3.07 14.85 -8.36
C GLU A 103 3.72 14.62 -9.73
N SER A 104 4.97 14.15 -9.78
CA SER A 104 5.70 13.97 -11.05
C SER A 104 6.18 12.55 -11.30
N THR A 105 5.95 11.64 -10.35
CA THR A 105 6.49 10.28 -10.38
C THR A 105 6.01 9.45 -11.56
N ASN A 106 4.69 9.40 -11.81
CA ASN A 106 4.12 8.74 -12.99
C ASN A 106 2.72 9.27 -13.32
N LYS A 107 2.14 8.79 -14.42
CA LYS A 107 0.80 9.16 -14.91
C LYS A 107 -0.34 8.73 -13.98
N TRP A 108 -0.11 7.72 -13.15
CA TRP A 108 -1.12 7.12 -12.27
C TRP A 108 -1.15 7.71 -10.86
N GLU A 109 -0.11 8.46 -10.47
CA GLU A 109 -0.05 9.14 -9.18
C GLU A 109 -1.00 10.34 -9.17
N ARG A 110 -2.25 10.11 -8.76
CA ARG A 110 -3.35 11.09 -8.70
C ARG A 110 -3.67 11.53 -7.28
N ARG A 111 -2.99 10.97 -6.28
CA ARG A 111 -3.21 11.28 -4.87
C ARG A 111 -2.68 12.67 -4.53
N VAL A 112 -3.07 13.15 -3.36
CA VAL A 112 -2.65 14.46 -2.86
C VAL A 112 -2.48 14.40 -1.35
N PRO A 113 -1.50 15.11 -0.76
CA PRO A 113 -1.30 15.12 0.70
C PRO A 113 -2.46 15.80 1.44
N LEU A 114 -3.12 16.79 0.82
CA LEU A 114 -4.27 17.50 1.38
C LEU A 114 -5.41 17.59 0.37
N THR A 115 -6.62 17.25 0.80
CA THR A 115 -7.84 17.40 -0.03
C THR A 115 -8.40 18.82 0.14
N PRO A 116 -9.30 19.30 -0.74
CA PRO A 116 -9.94 20.60 -0.59
C PRO A 116 -10.60 20.82 0.78
N SER A 117 -11.24 19.79 1.36
CA SER A 117 -11.84 19.91 2.69
C SER A 117 -10.79 20.10 3.79
N HIS A 118 -9.57 19.59 3.60
CA HIS A 118 -8.46 19.79 4.54
C HIS A 118 -7.91 21.20 4.44
N CYS A 119 -7.75 21.70 3.21
CA CYS A 119 -7.36 23.07 2.97
C CYS A 119 -8.37 24.05 3.58
N ALA A 120 -9.68 23.82 3.37
CA ALA A 120 -10.73 24.62 3.99
C ALA A 120 -10.62 24.64 5.52
N ARG A 121 -10.38 23.48 6.15
CA ARG A 121 -10.18 23.39 7.60
C ARG A 121 -8.93 24.13 8.08
N LEU A 122 -7.82 24.01 7.36
CA LEU A 122 -6.56 24.65 7.73
C LEU A 122 -6.63 26.19 7.63
N LEU A 123 -7.32 26.70 6.61
CA LEU A 123 -7.50 28.13 6.37
C LEU A 123 -8.59 28.76 7.27
N HIS A 124 -9.70 28.05 7.49
CA HIS A 124 -10.90 28.63 8.11
C HIS A 124 -11.23 28.08 9.51
N GLY A 125 -10.51 27.05 9.98
CA GLY A 125 -10.83 26.32 11.21
C GLY A 125 -10.62 27.08 12.54
N GLY A 126 -10.14 28.32 12.49
CA GLY A 126 -9.87 29.17 13.65
C GLY A 126 -8.55 29.92 13.46
N SER A 127 -8.65 31.18 13.04
CA SER A 127 -7.53 32.08 12.78
C SER A 127 -6.71 32.33 14.05
N GLY A 128 -5.66 31.54 14.25
CA GLY A 128 -4.74 31.64 15.39
C GLY A 128 -4.25 30.28 15.89
N GLU A 129 -4.98 29.20 15.62
CA GLU A 129 -4.57 27.87 16.07
C GLU A 129 -3.70 27.17 15.02
N THR A 130 -4.03 27.15 13.72
CA THR A 130 -3.31 26.25 12.78
C THR A 130 -1.90 26.72 12.38
N GLY A 131 -1.61 28.01 12.48
CA GLY A 131 -0.37 28.62 11.97
C GLY A 131 -0.30 28.68 10.43
N VAL A 132 -1.35 28.27 9.72
CA VAL A 132 -1.43 28.28 8.25
C VAL A 132 -2.30 29.45 7.81
N ASN A 133 -1.70 30.39 7.08
CA ASN A 133 -2.36 31.61 6.60
C ASN A 133 -2.69 31.54 5.11
N ARG A 134 -1.95 30.73 4.34
CA ARG A 134 -2.07 30.65 2.89
C ARG A 134 -1.68 29.26 2.40
N ILE A 135 -2.42 28.75 1.43
CA ILE A 135 -2.11 27.48 0.76
C ILE A 135 -1.98 27.74 -0.74
N ILE A 136 -0.84 27.38 -1.32
CA ILE A 136 -0.56 27.47 -2.75
C ILE A 136 -0.50 26.07 -3.33
N VAL A 137 -1.29 25.80 -4.37
CA VAL A 137 -1.40 24.49 -5.02
C VAL A 137 -0.82 24.59 -6.42
N GLN A 138 0.13 23.72 -6.75
CA GLN A 138 0.58 23.62 -8.13
C GLN A 138 -0.54 23.07 -9.03
N PRO A 139 -0.76 23.65 -10.22
CA PRO A 139 -1.71 23.14 -11.19
C PRO A 139 -1.49 21.65 -11.49
N SER A 140 -2.58 20.90 -11.65
CA SER A 140 -2.47 19.48 -11.99
C SER A 140 -3.63 18.98 -12.82
N THR A 141 -3.30 18.46 -14.01
CA THR A 141 -4.28 17.82 -14.91
C THR A 141 -4.61 16.37 -14.53
N LYS A 142 -3.90 15.78 -13.55
CA LYS A 142 -4.04 14.36 -13.18
C LYS A 142 -4.60 14.13 -11.78
N ARG A 143 -4.40 15.07 -10.85
CA ARG A 143 -4.83 14.96 -9.44
C ARG A 143 -6.31 14.59 -9.36
N ILE A 144 -6.68 13.79 -8.36
CA ILE A 144 -8.06 13.33 -8.16
C ILE A 144 -9.04 14.48 -7.84
N HIS A 145 -8.53 15.58 -7.28
CA HIS A 145 -9.27 16.82 -7.05
C HIS A 145 -8.78 17.89 -8.03
N HIS A 146 -9.71 18.48 -8.77
CA HIS A 146 -9.40 19.56 -9.73
C HIS A 146 -8.99 20.84 -9.02
N ASP A 147 -8.19 21.66 -9.69
CA ASP A 147 -7.65 22.92 -9.17
C ASP A 147 -8.77 23.88 -8.71
N ALA A 148 -9.88 23.96 -9.45
CA ALA A 148 -11.06 24.76 -9.09
C ALA A 148 -11.62 24.41 -7.70
N LEU A 149 -11.56 23.15 -7.26
CA LEU A 149 -12.02 22.77 -5.93
C LEU A 149 -11.14 23.33 -4.81
N TYR A 150 -9.86 23.60 -5.10
CA TYR A 150 -8.95 24.27 -4.17
C TYR A 150 -9.18 25.78 -4.15
N GLU A 151 -9.42 26.40 -5.31
CA GLU A 151 -9.79 27.81 -5.41
C GLU A 151 -11.08 28.10 -4.64
N ASP A 152 -12.10 27.23 -4.77
CA ASP A 152 -13.39 27.35 -4.07
C ASP A 152 -13.26 27.38 -2.53
N VAL A 153 -12.18 26.82 -1.97
CA VAL A 153 -11.92 26.80 -0.52
C VAL A 153 -10.91 27.86 -0.07
N GLY A 154 -10.46 28.72 -0.99
CA GLY A 154 -9.56 29.84 -0.70
C GLY A 154 -8.07 29.53 -0.85
N CYS A 155 -7.69 28.44 -1.54
CA CYS A 155 -6.30 28.23 -1.94
C CYS A 155 -5.96 29.05 -3.19
N ASP A 156 -4.69 29.40 -3.33
CA ASP A 156 -4.15 29.93 -4.59
C ASP A 156 -3.66 28.79 -5.48
N VAL A 157 -3.78 28.96 -6.79
CA VAL A 157 -3.22 28.03 -7.78
C VAL A 157 -2.07 28.71 -8.51
N SER A 158 -0.85 28.16 -8.38
CA SER A 158 0.37 28.74 -8.95
C SER A 158 1.43 27.66 -9.18
N GLU A 159 2.13 27.73 -10.31
CA GLU A 159 3.31 26.89 -10.57
C GLU A 159 4.47 27.22 -9.62
N ASP A 160 4.58 28.50 -9.24
CA ASP A 160 5.63 28.98 -8.35
C ASP A 160 5.26 28.75 -6.88
N LEU A 161 6.10 27.97 -6.21
CA LEU A 161 6.02 27.69 -4.77
C LEU A 161 7.12 28.40 -3.96
N SER A 162 7.83 29.36 -4.56
CA SER A 162 8.95 30.06 -3.94
C SER A 162 8.57 30.72 -2.61
N GLU A 163 7.34 31.17 -2.42
CA GLU A 163 6.88 31.79 -1.18
C GLU A 163 6.52 30.78 -0.06
N CYS A 164 6.43 29.48 -0.37
CA CYS A 164 6.00 28.46 0.59
C CYS A 164 7.11 28.12 1.57
N GLY A 165 6.86 28.17 2.88
CA GLY A 165 7.81 27.70 3.89
C GLY A 165 7.84 26.17 4.02
N LEU A 166 6.69 25.52 3.83
CA LEU A 166 6.51 24.07 3.85
C LEU A 166 5.86 23.61 2.54
N ILE A 167 6.46 22.65 1.87
CA ILE A 167 5.98 22.07 0.61
C ILE A 167 5.66 20.59 0.82
N LEU A 168 4.45 20.19 0.43
CA LEU A 168 3.92 18.86 0.67
C LEU A 168 3.80 18.08 -0.64
N GLY A 169 4.16 16.80 -0.59
CA GLY A 169 3.95 15.83 -1.67
C GLY A 169 3.63 14.45 -1.12
N ILE A 170 3.20 13.54 -1.98
CA ILE A 170 3.05 12.12 -1.66
C ILE A 170 4.37 11.39 -1.91
N LYS A 171 4.97 11.59 -3.08
CA LYS A 171 6.25 10.99 -3.48
C LYS A 171 7.34 12.04 -3.64
N GLN A 172 8.57 11.57 -3.74
CA GLN A 172 9.72 12.44 -4.01
C GLN A 172 9.51 13.23 -5.32
N PRO A 173 9.67 14.55 -5.29
CA PRO A 173 9.68 15.36 -6.51
C PRO A 173 10.98 15.14 -7.28
N LYS A 174 11.03 15.65 -8.52
CA LYS A 174 12.28 15.69 -9.27
C LYS A 174 13.29 16.61 -8.58
N LEU A 175 14.58 16.35 -8.78
CA LEU A 175 15.65 17.09 -8.09
C LEU A 175 15.60 18.60 -8.40
N ASP A 176 15.27 18.99 -9.63
CA ASP A 176 15.15 20.38 -10.08
C ASP A 176 13.98 21.14 -9.44
N MET A 177 13.02 20.44 -8.84
CA MET A 177 11.90 21.03 -8.10
C MET A 177 12.26 21.35 -6.65
N ILE A 178 13.43 20.91 -6.15
CA ILE A 178 13.87 21.21 -4.79
C ILE A 178 14.42 22.63 -4.74
N LEU A 179 13.61 23.52 -4.17
CA LEU A 179 13.95 24.91 -3.88
C LEU A 179 14.84 25.05 -2.63
N PRO A 180 15.76 26.04 -2.62
CA PRO A 180 16.62 26.31 -1.48
C PRO A 180 15.86 26.79 -0.25
N ASP A 181 16.38 26.47 0.93
CA ASP A 181 15.92 27.00 2.23
C ASP A 181 14.42 26.79 2.50
N ARG A 182 13.87 25.64 2.07
CA ARG A 182 12.46 25.24 2.26
C ARG A 182 12.34 23.96 3.08
N ALA A 183 11.19 23.75 3.70
CA ALA A 183 10.82 22.43 4.24
C ALA A 183 10.01 21.62 3.23
N TYR A 184 10.28 20.32 3.16
CA TYR A 184 9.52 19.35 2.38
C TYR A 184 9.00 18.22 3.25
N ALA A 185 7.79 17.74 2.99
CA ALA A 185 7.26 16.53 3.60
C ALA A 185 6.64 15.59 2.55
N PHE A 186 7.18 14.38 2.45
CA PHE A 186 6.74 13.31 1.54
C PHE A 186 7.37 11.97 1.95
N PHE A 187 6.96 10.85 1.32
CA PHE A 187 7.67 9.57 1.46
C PHE A 187 8.99 9.62 0.67
N SER A 188 10.11 9.87 1.35
CA SER A 188 11.42 10.02 0.69
C SER A 188 12.16 8.71 0.52
N HIS A 189 11.89 7.74 1.40
CA HIS A 189 12.62 6.46 1.49
C HIS A 189 14.14 6.61 1.69
N THR A 190 14.63 7.82 1.98
CA THR A 190 16.07 8.11 2.13
C THR A 190 16.66 7.47 3.39
N HIS A 191 15.86 7.24 4.43
CA HIS A 191 16.32 6.54 5.65
C HIS A 191 16.70 5.07 5.41
N LYS A 192 16.25 4.47 4.30
CA LYS A 192 16.64 3.11 3.90
C LYS A 192 18.03 3.05 3.26
N ALA A 193 18.63 4.20 3.00
CA ALA A 193 19.96 4.34 2.38
C ALA A 193 20.12 3.58 1.04
N GLN A 194 19.01 3.39 0.31
CA GLN A 194 19.04 2.76 -1.01
C GLN A 194 19.64 3.72 -2.03
N LYS A 195 20.49 3.19 -2.93
CA LYS A 195 21.38 3.97 -3.81
C LYS A 195 20.61 4.97 -4.69
N GLU A 196 19.45 4.57 -5.18
CA GLU A 196 18.55 5.35 -6.02
C GLU A 196 17.92 6.56 -5.32
N ASN A 197 17.83 6.53 -3.99
CA ASN A 197 17.26 7.63 -3.19
C ASN A 197 18.31 8.60 -2.65
N MET A 198 19.60 8.25 -2.69
CA MET A 198 20.69 9.10 -2.17
C MET A 198 20.89 10.43 -2.93
N PRO A 199 20.72 10.51 -4.27
CA PRO A 199 20.79 11.80 -4.97
C PRO A 199 19.78 12.84 -4.47
N LEU A 200 18.62 12.39 -4.00
CA LEU A 200 17.64 13.28 -3.38
C LEU A 200 18.16 13.84 -2.05
N LEU A 201 18.78 12.99 -1.23
CA LEU A 201 19.37 13.42 0.03
C LEU A 201 20.48 14.46 -0.21
N ASP A 202 21.36 14.22 -1.18
CA ASP A 202 22.41 15.16 -1.55
C ASP A 202 21.82 16.50 -2.00
N LYS A 203 20.76 16.48 -2.82
CA LYS A 203 20.06 17.69 -3.26
C LYS A 203 19.45 18.46 -2.09
N ILE A 204 18.77 17.78 -1.16
CA ILE A 204 18.19 18.39 0.04
C ILE A 204 19.28 19.09 0.87
N LEU A 205 20.44 18.44 1.04
CA LEU A 205 21.58 19.01 1.77
C LEU A 205 22.18 20.23 1.05
N ALA A 206 22.40 20.13 -0.26
CA ALA A 206 22.97 21.21 -1.07
C ALA A 206 22.08 22.46 -1.08
N GLU A 207 20.77 22.26 -1.15
CA GLU A 207 19.76 23.32 -1.16
C GLU A 207 19.37 23.80 0.24
N ARG A 208 19.96 23.23 1.30
CA ARG A 208 19.63 23.59 2.69
C ARG A 208 18.16 23.40 3.03
N ALA A 209 17.52 22.47 2.32
CA ALA A 209 16.15 22.12 2.57
C ALA A 209 16.05 21.24 3.84
N SER A 210 14.93 21.36 4.54
CA SER A 210 14.56 20.41 5.59
C SER A 210 13.65 19.34 5.01
N LEU A 211 13.87 18.08 5.38
CA LEU A 211 13.06 16.96 4.91
C LEU A 211 12.36 16.28 6.08
N PHE A 212 11.05 16.13 5.97
CA PHE A 212 10.17 15.40 6.87
C PHE A 212 9.70 14.13 6.17
N ASP A 213 10.36 13.00 6.44
CA ASP A 213 9.96 11.71 5.86
C ASP A 213 8.71 11.17 6.56
N TYR A 214 7.60 11.07 5.81
CA TYR A 214 6.34 10.52 6.29
C TYR A 214 6.47 9.12 6.88
N GLU A 215 7.45 8.33 6.42
CA GLU A 215 7.67 6.96 6.90
C GLU A 215 8.11 6.92 8.37
N LEU A 216 8.74 7.99 8.85
CA LEU A 216 9.33 8.07 10.20
C LEU A 216 8.40 8.73 11.23
N ILE A 217 7.20 9.11 10.83
CA ILE A 217 6.23 9.74 11.74
C ILE A 217 5.53 8.67 12.57
N VAL A 218 5.82 8.69 13.87
CA VAL A 218 5.31 7.76 14.88
C VAL A 218 4.49 8.50 15.94
N GLY A 219 3.49 7.84 16.51
CA GLY A 219 2.78 8.34 17.69
C GLY A 219 3.50 7.99 19.00
N ASP A 220 2.91 8.38 20.12
CA ASP A 220 3.48 8.26 21.49
C ASP A 220 3.98 6.86 21.87
N HIS A 221 3.42 5.81 21.24
CA HIS A 221 3.79 4.42 21.49
C HIS A 221 4.74 3.84 20.42
N GLY A 222 5.41 4.69 19.64
CA GLY A 222 6.31 4.28 18.56
C GLY A 222 5.62 3.66 17.35
N LYS A 223 4.28 3.60 17.34
CA LYS A 223 3.51 3.09 16.20
C LYS A 223 3.50 4.14 15.09
N ARG A 224 3.97 3.75 13.91
CA ARG A 224 3.90 4.56 12.70
C ARG A 224 2.46 5.01 12.42
N LEU A 225 2.27 6.31 12.24
CA LEU A 225 0.97 6.89 11.94
C LEU A 225 0.61 6.66 10.47
N LEU A 226 1.56 6.96 9.58
CA LEU A 226 1.36 6.90 8.13
C LEU A 226 1.87 5.57 7.54
N ALA A 227 1.23 4.46 7.89
CA ALA A 227 1.56 3.10 7.42
C ALA A 227 0.61 2.60 6.33
N PHE A 228 0.90 1.44 5.71
CA PHE A 228 -0.02 0.70 4.84
C PHE A 228 -1.28 0.23 5.59
N GLY A 229 -2.38 0.10 4.87
CA GLY A 229 -3.72 0.14 5.42
C GLY A 229 -4.70 -0.53 4.49
N LYS A 230 -5.98 -0.55 4.90
CA LYS A 230 -7.03 -1.35 4.25
C LYS A 230 -7.22 -1.05 2.76
N PHE A 231 -6.79 0.12 2.29
CA PHE A 231 -6.92 0.54 0.89
C PHE A 231 -6.19 -0.37 -0.09
N ALA A 232 -4.97 -0.81 0.24
CA ALA A 232 -4.21 -1.72 -0.63
C ALA A 232 -4.97 -3.04 -0.82
N GLY A 233 -5.52 -3.59 0.28
CA GLY A 233 -6.37 -4.76 0.22
C GLY A 233 -7.64 -4.54 -0.60
N ARG A 234 -8.31 -3.40 -0.41
CA ARG A 234 -9.54 -3.08 -1.14
C ARG A 234 -9.30 -2.98 -2.65
N ALA A 235 -8.33 -2.17 -3.07
CA ALA A 235 -8.00 -2.01 -4.48
C ALA A 235 -7.50 -3.32 -5.08
N GLY A 236 -6.56 -4.00 -4.39
CA GLY A 236 -6.01 -5.28 -4.81
C GLY A 236 -7.07 -6.35 -5.00
N MET A 237 -8.07 -6.44 -4.12
CA MET A 237 -9.15 -7.41 -4.28
C MET A 237 -10.06 -7.10 -5.48
N ILE A 238 -10.39 -5.83 -5.73
CA ILE A 238 -11.19 -5.43 -6.91
C ILE A 238 -10.47 -5.84 -8.20
N ASP A 239 -9.20 -5.46 -8.31
CA ASP A 239 -8.38 -5.76 -9.48
C ASP A 239 -8.11 -7.26 -9.62
N PHE A 240 -7.94 -7.97 -8.51
CA PHE A 240 -7.82 -9.42 -8.50
C PHE A 240 -9.08 -10.08 -9.07
N LEU A 241 -10.28 -9.66 -8.63
CA LEU A 241 -11.53 -10.22 -9.16
C LEU A 241 -11.66 -9.95 -10.66
N ARG A 242 -11.32 -8.75 -11.14
CA ARG A 242 -11.24 -8.46 -12.58
C ARG A 242 -10.28 -9.41 -13.31
N GLY A 243 -9.07 -9.55 -12.79
CA GLY A 243 -8.05 -10.45 -13.35
C GLY A 243 -8.50 -11.91 -13.37
N LEU A 244 -9.21 -12.34 -12.32
CA LEU A 244 -9.82 -13.67 -12.23
C LEU A 244 -10.87 -13.88 -13.32
N GLY A 245 -11.69 -12.86 -13.61
CA GLY A 245 -12.62 -12.87 -14.74
C GLY A 245 -11.90 -13.09 -16.07
N GLN A 246 -10.83 -12.33 -16.33
CA GLN A 246 -10.02 -12.48 -17.55
C GLN A 246 -9.35 -13.86 -17.64
N ARG A 247 -8.82 -14.36 -16.52
CA ARG A 247 -8.24 -15.70 -16.45
C ARG A 247 -9.27 -16.77 -16.83
N TYR A 248 -10.48 -16.70 -16.27
CA TYR A 248 -11.53 -17.65 -16.57
C TYR A 248 -12.02 -17.56 -18.02
N LEU A 249 -12.07 -16.35 -18.59
CA LEU A 249 -12.37 -16.18 -20.01
C LEU A 249 -11.35 -16.93 -20.89
N ASN A 250 -10.05 -16.82 -20.57
CA ASN A 250 -9.00 -17.54 -21.29
C ASN A 250 -9.11 -19.07 -21.13
N LEU A 251 -9.70 -19.55 -20.04
CA LEU A 251 -10.00 -20.96 -19.80
C LEU A 251 -11.33 -21.42 -20.41
N GLY A 252 -12.02 -20.54 -21.16
CA GLY A 252 -13.30 -20.85 -21.82
C GLY A 252 -14.53 -20.67 -20.94
N TYR A 253 -14.41 -20.02 -19.78
CA TYR A 253 -15.51 -19.75 -18.85
C TYR A 253 -15.92 -18.28 -18.87
N SER A 254 -17.20 -18.03 -19.14
CA SER A 254 -17.80 -16.72 -18.87
C SER A 254 -18.25 -16.66 -17.41
N THR A 255 -17.70 -15.70 -16.65
CA THR A 255 -18.00 -15.49 -15.23
C THR A 255 -18.41 -14.04 -14.97
N PRO A 256 -19.25 -13.78 -13.94
CA PRO A 256 -19.68 -12.42 -13.60
C PRO A 256 -18.52 -11.44 -13.34
N PHE A 257 -17.37 -11.95 -12.91
CA PHE A 257 -16.16 -11.17 -12.65
C PHE A 257 -15.64 -10.35 -13.85
N LEU A 258 -15.97 -10.75 -15.09
CA LEU A 258 -15.61 -10.02 -16.31
C LEU A 258 -16.22 -8.62 -16.40
N SER A 259 -17.31 -8.38 -15.67
CA SER A 259 -17.97 -7.07 -15.64
C SER A 259 -17.24 -6.03 -14.78
N LEU A 260 -16.26 -6.45 -13.97
CA LEU A 260 -15.53 -5.54 -13.09
C LEU A 260 -14.49 -4.71 -13.88
N GLY A 261 -14.61 -3.40 -13.76
CA GLY A 261 -13.54 -2.47 -14.11
C GLY A 261 -12.36 -2.54 -13.15
N ALA A 262 -11.22 -2.02 -13.57
CA ALA A 262 -10.06 -1.86 -12.69
C ALA A 262 -10.37 -0.83 -11.59
N SER A 263 -9.72 -0.96 -10.43
CA SER A 263 -9.99 -0.12 -9.25
C SER A 263 -9.88 1.38 -9.55
N TYR A 264 -8.93 1.79 -10.40
CA TYR A 264 -8.73 3.19 -10.80
C TYR A 264 -9.83 3.76 -11.70
N MET A 265 -10.68 2.90 -12.28
CA MET A 265 -11.79 3.33 -13.14
C MET A 265 -12.99 3.81 -12.31
N TYR A 266 -13.05 3.47 -11.03
CA TYR A 266 -14.11 3.93 -10.14
C TYR A 266 -13.73 5.27 -9.50
N THR A 267 -14.68 6.20 -9.49
CA THR A 267 -14.51 7.53 -8.90
C THR A 267 -14.51 7.51 -7.37
N SER A 268 -15.00 6.43 -6.77
CA SER A 268 -15.04 6.26 -5.31
C SER A 268 -15.05 4.79 -4.91
N LEU A 269 -14.67 4.52 -3.65
CA LEU A 269 -14.81 3.18 -3.06
C LEU A 269 -16.28 2.72 -3.05
N ALA A 270 -17.24 3.62 -2.86
CA ALA A 270 -18.65 3.27 -2.87
C ALA A 270 -19.09 2.74 -4.26
N ALA A 271 -18.68 3.43 -5.33
CA ALA A 271 -18.95 2.98 -6.71
C ALA A 271 -18.29 1.62 -7.00
N ALA A 272 -17.04 1.43 -6.58
CA ALA A 272 -16.36 0.15 -6.74
C ALA A 272 -17.06 -0.99 -5.98
N LYS A 273 -17.50 -0.75 -4.74
CA LYS A 273 -18.26 -1.73 -3.96
C LYS A 273 -19.60 -2.06 -4.61
N ALA A 274 -20.31 -1.08 -5.17
CA ALA A 274 -21.56 -1.31 -5.87
C ALA A 274 -21.38 -2.25 -7.08
N ALA A 275 -20.27 -2.10 -7.83
CA ALA A 275 -19.94 -3.03 -8.92
C ALA A 275 -19.70 -4.46 -8.42
N VAL A 276 -18.97 -4.62 -7.30
CA VAL A 276 -18.75 -5.95 -6.71
C VAL A 276 -20.04 -6.56 -6.15
N ILE A 277 -20.94 -5.75 -5.59
CA ILE A 277 -22.27 -6.20 -5.16
C ILE A 277 -23.08 -6.73 -6.34
N SER A 278 -23.10 -6.03 -7.47
CA SER A 278 -23.80 -6.48 -8.68
C SER A 278 -23.27 -7.83 -9.18
N VAL A 279 -21.94 -8.03 -9.16
CA VAL A 279 -21.30 -9.32 -9.44
C VAL A 279 -21.75 -10.39 -8.44
N GLY A 280 -21.80 -10.06 -7.14
CA GLY A 280 -22.26 -10.94 -6.09
C GLY A 280 -23.71 -11.40 -6.28
N GLU A 281 -24.60 -10.49 -6.66
CA GLU A 281 -26.01 -10.78 -6.96
C GLU A 281 -26.16 -11.74 -8.16
N GLU A 282 -25.35 -11.55 -9.21
CA GLU A 282 -25.34 -12.47 -10.35
C GLU A 282 -24.85 -13.87 -9.93
N ILE A 283 -23.79 -13.95 -9.11
CA ILE A 283 -23.30 -15.23 -8.57
C ILE A 283 -24.36 -15.90 -7.70
N ALA A 284 -25.07 -15.15 -6.85
CA ALA A 284 -26.11 -15.69 -5.98
C ALA A 284 -27.29 -16.24 -6.79
N THR A 285 -27.66 -15.57 -7.89
CA THR A 285 -28.83 -15.90 -8.70
C THR A 285 -28.54 -16.99 -9.72
N ALA A 286 -27.44 -16.86 -10.46
CA ALA A 286 -27.13 -17.71 -11.61
C ALA A 286 -26.05 -18.77 -11.30
N GLY A 287 -25.34 -18.66 -10.17
CA GLY A 287 -24.21 -19.52 -9.84
C GLY A 287 -22.99 -19.30 -10.74
N LEU A 288 -21.94 -20.07 -10.47
CA LEU A 288 -20.72 -20.13 -11.28
C LEU A 288 -20.69 -21.42 -12.11
N PRO A 289 -19.96 -21.46 -13.24
CA PRO A 289 -19.76 -22.70 -13.99
C PRO A 289 -19.21 -23.83 -13.10
N SER A 290 -19.80 -25.03 -13.17
CA SER A 290 -19.42 -26.14 -12.29
C SER A 290 -17.96 -26.57 -12.44
N GLY A 291 -17.36 -26.36 -13.61
CA GLY A 291 -15.95 -26.70 -13.88
C GLY A 291 -14.93 -25.84 -13.15
N ILE A 292 -15.35 -24.74 -12.51
CA ILE A 292 -14.48 -23.89 -11.68
C ILE A 292 -14.85 -23.95 -10.19
N CYS A 293 -15.80 -24.81 -9.82
CA CYS A 293 -16.28 -24.97 -8.46
C CYS A 293 -15.79 -26.28 -7.84
N PRO A 294 -15.53 -26.32 -6.51
CA PRO A 294 -15.67 -25.21 -5.56
C PRO A 294 -14.57 -24.15 -5.77
N LEU A 295 -14.96 -22.87 -5.63
CA LEU A 295 -14.06 -21.73 -5.77
C LEU A 295 -13.62 -21.28 -4.38
N VAL A 296 -12.37 -21.58 -4.01
CA VAL A 296 -11.83 -21.39 -2.66
C VAL A 296 -10.81 -20.24 -2.65
N PHE A 297 -11.14 -19.17 -1.92
CA PHE A 297 -10.26 -18.02 -1.69
C PHE A 297 -9.51 -18.14 -0.37
N VAL A 298 -8.19 -18.08 -0.41
CA VAL A 298 -7.33 -18.13 0.77
C VAL A 298 -6.66 -16.78 0.98
N PHE A 299 -6.96 -16.11 2.08
CA PHE A 299 -6.32 -14.85 2.47
C PHE A 299 -5.19 -15.14 3.45
N THR A 300 -3.95 -14.75 3.13
CA THR A 300 -2.82 -14.93 4.06
C THR A 300 -2.65 -13.71 4.97
N GLY A 301 -2.41 -13.94 6.25
CA GLY A 301 -2.25 -12.90 7.26
C GLY A 301 -3.56 -12.27 7.72
N ALA A 302 -3.49 -11.59 8.87
CA ALA A 302 -4.63 -10.92 9.51
C ALA A 302 -4.40 -9.40 9.68
N GLY A 303 -3.49 -8.82 8.90
CA GLY A 303 -3.17 -7.39 8.94
C GLY A 303 -4.15 -6.53 8.15
N ASN A 304 -3.91 -5.21 8.13
CA ASN A 304 -4.77 -4.23 7.46
C ASN A 304 -5.05 -4.56 5.98
N VAL A 305 -4.07 -5.09 5.25
CA VAL A 305 -4.23 -5.45 3.83
C VAL A 305 -5.22 -6.61 3.69
N SER A 306 -5.06 -7.67 4.48
CA SER A 306 -5.98 -8.80 4.52
C SER A 306 -7.40 -8.35 4.89
N GLU A 307 -7.54 -7.53 5.94
CA GLU A 307 -8.85 -6.99 6.33
C GLU A 307 -9.50 -6.17 5.21
N GLY A 308 -8.71 -5.37 4.48
CA GLY A 308 -9.20 -4.58 3.35
C GLY A 308 -9.63 -5.43 2.15
N ALA A 309 -8.89 -6.50 1.86
CA ALA A 309 -9.25 -7.45 0.80
C ALA A 309 -10.53 -8.21 1.16
N GLN A 310 -10.61 -8.70 2.40
CA GLN A 310 -11.80 -9.34 2.94
C GLN A 310 -13.02 -8.41 2.94
N GLU A 311 -12.85 -7.11 3.18
CA GLU A 311 -13.94 -6.14 3.12
C GLU A 311 -14.62 -6.10 1.74
N ILE A 312 -13.85 -6.20 0.66
CA ILE A 312 -14.39 -6.28 -0.70
C ILE A 312 -14.94 -7.67 -0.99
N PHE A 313 -14.19 -8.72 -0.63
CA PHE A 313 -14.62 -10.10 -0.87
C PHE A 313 -15.95 -10.43 -0.20
N LYS A 314 -16.20 -9.90 1.00
CA LYS A 314 -17.45 -10.10 1.76
C LYS A 314 -18.71 -9.61 1.04
N LEU A 315 -18.56 -8.80 -0.01
CA LEU A 315 -19.68 -8.37 -0.86
C LEU A 315 -20.13 -9.44 -1.85
N LEU A 316 -19.32 -10.49 -2.05
CA LEU A 316 -19.71 -11.68 -2.79
C LEU A 316 -20.45 -12.65 -1.86
N PRO A 317 -21.40 -13.45 -2.37
CA PRO A 317 -21.96 -14.56 -1.62
C PRO A 317 -20.87 -15.62 -1.39
N HIS A 318 -20.61 -16.01 -0.14
CA HIS A 318 -19.53 -16.94 0.22
C HIS A 318 -19.83 -17.69 1.53
N THR A 319 -19.07 -18.76 1.78
CA THR A 319 -19.04 -19.49 3.06
C THR A 319 -17.64 -19.46 3.66
N TYR A 320 -17.53 -19.02 4.92
CA TYR A 320 -16.28 -19.11 5.66
C TYR A 320 -15.99 -20.54 6.08
N VAL A 321 -14.75 -20.97 5.89
CA VAL A 321 -14.27 -22.31 6.26
C VAL A 321 -12.99 -22.17 7.08
N ASP A 322 -12.90 -22.94 8.15
CA ASP A 322 -11.67 -23.04 8.93
C ASP A 322 -10.56 -23.71 8.09
N PRO A 323 -9.30 -23.23 8.13
CA PRO A 323 -8.20 -23.83 7.37
C PRO A 323 -8.07 -25.34 7.53
N SER A 324 -8.36 -25.89 8.72
CA SER A 324 -8.29 -27.34 9.00
C SER A 324 -9.33 -28.17 8.24
N ARG A 325 -10.41 -27.54 7.73
CA ARG A 325 -11.52 -28.22 7.06
C ARG A 325 -11.44 -28.14 5.53
N LEU A 326 -10.40 -27.50 4.97
CA LEU A 326 -10.26 -27.32 3.52
C LEU A 326 -10.20 -28.66 2.76
N SER A 327 -9.51 -29.66 3.30
CA SER A 327 -9.38 -30.99 2.67
C SER A 327 -10.74 -31.67 2.47
N GLY A 328 -11.64 -31.55 3.44
CA GLY A 328 -12.98 -32.14 3.38
C GLY A 328 -13.95 -31.43 2.44
N LEU A 329 -13.68 -30.19 2.00
CA LEU A 329 -14.57 -29.46 1.09
C LEU A 329 -14.71 -30.14 -0.27
N PHE A 330 -13.60 -30.64 -0.81
CA PHE A 330 -13.56 -31.25 -2.15
C PHE A 330 -14.20 -32.65 -2.15
N GLU A 331 -14.17 -33.35 -1.02
CA GLU A 331 -14.89 -34.63 -0.84
C GLU A 331 -16.41 -34.38 -0.87
N MET A 332 -16.91 -33.41 -0.08
CA MET A 332 -18.33 -33.05 -0.05
C MET A 332 -18.85 -32.47 -1.38
N ALA A 333 -18.01 -31.71 -2.09
CA ALA A 333 -18.36 -31.14 -3.39
C ALA A 333 -18.52 -32.23 -4.48
N ARG A 334 -17.72 -33.30 -4.45
CA ARG A 334 -17.84 -34.43 -5.39
C ARG A 334 -19.16 -35.18 -5.17
N ASP A 335 -19.52 -35.44 -3.93
CA ASP A 335 -20.76 -36.17 -3.60
C ASP A 335 -22.03 -35.40 -4.00
N SER A 336 -22.01 -34.07 -3.91
CA SER A 336 -23.14 -33.21 -4.26
C SER A 336 -23.31 -32.96 -5.77
N THR A 337 -22.34 -33.35 -6.61
CA THR A 337 -22.50 -33.39 -8.08
C THR A 337 -23.12 -34.70 -8.59
N GLY A 338 -23.19 -35.74 -7.75
CA GLY A 338 -23.77 -37.04 -8.09
C GLY A 338 -25.30 -37.11 -7.99
N LEU A 339 -25.95 -36.20 -7.26
CA LEU A 339 -27.41 -36.14 -7.14
C LEU A 339 -28.03 -35.18 -8.16
N GLY A 340 -28.14 -35.61 -9.42
CA GLY A 340 -29.19 -35.17 -10.36
C GLY A 340 -29.36 -33.67 -10.62
N ARG A 341 -28.37 -32.81 -10.35
CA ARG A 341 -28.45 -31.37 -10.66
C ARG A 341 -28.39 -31.18 -12.18
N THR A 342 -29.51 -30.77 -12.76
CA THR A 342 -29.65 -30.45 -14.19
C THR A 342 -28.94 -29.15 -14.60
N THR A 343 -28.50 -28.32 -13.64
CA THR A 343 -27.89 -27.02 -13.91
C THR A 343 -26.37 -27.12 -14.03
N LYS A 344 -25.82 -26.67 -15.16
CA LYS A 344 -24.35 -26.56 -15.39
C LYS A 344 -23.66 -25.47 -14.54
N ARG A 345 -24.43 -24.77 -13.71
CA ARG A 345 -23.95 -23.74 -12.78
C ARG A 345 -24.35 -24.07 -11.35
N VAL A 346 -23.44 -23.80 -10.43
CA VAL A 346 -23.55 -24.11 -8.99
C VAL A 346 -23.03 -22.96 -8.14
N PHE A 347 -23.55 -22.84 -6.93
CA PHE A 347 -23.06 -21.88 -5.94
C PHE A 347 -22.17 -22.59 -4.92
N GLN A 348 -20.85 -22.42 -5.07
CA GLN A 348 -19.83 -23.03 -4.21
C GLN A 348 -18.62 -22.09 -4.11
N VAL A 349 -18.81 -20.95 -3.42
CA VAL A 349 -17.74 -19.98 -3.15
C VAL A 349 -17.38 -20.04 -1.67
N TYR A 350 -16.12 -20.29 -1.38
CA TYR A 350 -15.60 -20.46 -0.03
C TYR A 350 -14.45 -19.50 0.22
N CYS A 351 -14.23 -19.14 1.49
CA CYS A 351 -13.02 -18.46 1.89
C CYS A 351 -12.46 -18.95 3.23
N CYS A 352 -11.16 -18.80 3.39
CA CYS A 352 -10.49 -18.95 4.67
C CYS A 352 -9.42 -17.87 4.87
N VAL A 353 -9.10 -17.58 6.12
CA VAL A 353 -7.99 -16.71 6.50
C VAL A 353 -6.94 -17.59 7.16
N VAL A 354 -5.72 -17.53 6.66
CA VAL A 354 -4.60 -18.36 7.08
C VAL A 354 -3.55 -17.47 7.72
N THR A 355 -3.12 -17.82 8.92
CA THR A 355 -2.09 -17.12 9.69
C THR A 355 -0.87 -18.01 9.88
N CYS A 356 0.20 -17.50 10.51
CA CYS A 356 1.44 -18.26 10.70
C CYS A 356 1.19 -19.65 11.31
N GLN A 357 0.23 -19.80 12.21
CA GLN A 357 -0.11 -21.09 12.83
C GLN A 357 -0.56 -22.15 11.81
N ASP A 358 -1.13 -21.72 10.69
CA ASP A 358 -1.70 -22.58 9.65
C ASP A 358 -0.67 -22.86 8.54
N MET A 359 0.43 -22.10 8.52
CA MET A 359 1.46 -22.13 7.47
C MET A 359 2.74 -22.84 7.89
N VAL A 360 3.00 -22.95 9.19
CA VAL A 360 4.20 -23.63 9.71
C VAL A 360 3.84 -24.57 10.86
N GLU A 361 4.67 -25.60 11.05
CA GLU A 361 4.67 -26.40 12.26
C GLU A 361 6.07 -26.51 12.85
N HIS A 362 6.14 -26.69 14.15
CA HIS A 362 7.42 -26.88 14.83
C HIS A 362 8.02 -28.24 14.41
N LYS A 363 9.34 -28.30 14.15
CA LYS A 363 10.04 -29.51 13.70
C LYS A 363 10.04 -30.63 14.74
N ASP A 364 10.05 -30.26 16.03
CA ASP A 364 9.75 -31.17 17.14
C ASP A 364 8.23 -31.40 17.24
N SER A 365 7.81 -32.62 16.92
CA SER A 365 6.40 -33.05 16.94
C SER A 365 5.70 -32.96 18.29
N SER A 366 6.45 -32.81 19.39
CA SER A 366 5.88 -32.65 20.73
C SER A 366 5.48 -31.21 21.05
N LYS A 367 5.88 -30.24 20.22
CA LYS A 367 5.64 -28.82 20.42
C LYS A 367 4.56 -28.30 19.47
N PHE A 368 3.69 -27.44 20.01
CA PHE A 368 2.69 -26.71 19.23
C PHE A 368 3.27 -25.41 18.67
N PHE A 369 2.57 -24.81 17.71
CA PHE A 369 2.94 -23.48 17.21
C PHE A 369 2.90 -22.45 18.35
N ASP A 370 4.01 -21.76 18.54
CA ASP A 370 4.09 -20.56 19.38
C ASP A 370 4.56 -19.38 18.53
N LYS A 371 3.79 -18.29 18.56
CA LYS A 371 4.05 -17.13 17.70
C LYS A 371 5.35 -16.44 18.10
N VAL A 372 5.63 -16.29 19.38
CA VAL A 372 6.82 -15.56 19.88
C VAL A 372 8.08 -16.36 19.54
N ASP A 373 8.05 -17.66 19.78
CA ASP A 373 9.13 -18.58 19.42
C ASP A 373 9.35 -18.63 17.91
N TYR A 374 8.29 -18.65 17.09
CA TYR A 374 8.43 -18.62 15.63
C TYR A 374 9.16 -17.37 15.13
N TYR A 375 8.83 -16.19 15.65
CA TYR A 375 9.53 -14.96 15.25
C TYR A 375 10.96 -14.88 15.78
N ALA A 376 11.24 -15.44 16.95
CA ALA A 376 12.60 -15.46 17.51
C ALA A 376 13.49 -16.53 16.86
N HIS A 377 12.91 -17.67 16.49
CA HIS A 377 13.60 -18.88 16.06
C HIS A 377 12.90 -19.56 14.87
N PRO A 378 12.74 -18.87 13.73
CA PRO A 378 12.01 -19.41 12.57
C PRO A 378 12.61 -20.73 12.03
N GLN A 379 13.91 -20.95 12.24
CA GLN A 379 14.60 -22.19 11.85
C GLN A 379 14.08 -23.45 12.57
N ASN A 380 13.38 -23.30 13.69
CA ASN A 380 12.76 -24.42 14.43
C ASN A 380 11.47 -24.91 13.77
N TYR A 381 10.95 -24.18 12.79
CA TYR A 381 9.69 -24.47 12.13
C TYR A 381 9.93 -24.94 10.69
N ARG A 382 8.98 -25.72 10.15
CA ARG A 382 8.94 -26.11 8.74
C ARG A 382 7.64 -25.61 8.09
N PRO A 383 7.67 -25.18 6.82
CA PRO A 383 6.46 -24.76 6.11
C PRO A 383 5.56 -25.96 5.80
N ILE A 384 4.25 -25.78 5.95
CA ILE A 384 3.20 -26.78 5.68
C ILE A 384 2.08 -26.25 4.79
N PHE A 385 2.15 -24.99 4.35
CA PHE A 385 1.13 -24.38 3.49
C PHE A 385 0.93 -25.15 2.18
N HIS A 386 2.03 -25.60 1.56
CA HIS A 386 2.01 -26.39 0.33
C HIS A 386 1.37 -27.79 0.51
N GLU A 387 1.37 -28.34 1.72
CA GLU A 387 0.76 -29.64 2.03
C GLU A 387 -0.72 -29.47 2.41
N LYS A 388 -1.04 -28.50 3.28
CA LYS A 388 -2.34 -28.43 3.96
C LYS A 388 -3.32 -27.40 3.38
N ILE A 389 -2.84 -26.40 2.64
CA ILE A 389 -3.67 -25.27 2.18
C ILE A 389 -3.66 -25.10 0.67
N ALA A 390 -2.49 -24.95 0.05
CA ALA A 390 -2.36 -24.69 -1.39
C ALA A 390 -3.09 -25.71 -2.29
N PRO A 391 -3.06 -27.04 -2.02
CA PRO A 391 -3.76 -28.02 -2.85
C PRO A 391 -5.29 -27.83 -2.90
N PHE A 392 -5.84 -27.13 -1.91
CA PHE A 392 -7.27 -26.88 -1.77
C PHE A 392 -7.65 -25.42 -2.10
N SER A 393 -6.68 -24.63 -2.57
CA SER A 393 -6.86 -23.21 -2.89
C SER A 393 -7.12 -23.04 -4.37
N SER A 394 -8.21 -22.36 -4.74
CA SER A 394 -8.41 -21.91 -6.12
C SER A 394 -7.75 -20.56 -6.36
N VAL A 395 -7.70 -19.74 -5.30
CA VAL A 395 -7.18 -18.39 -5.29
C VAL A 395 -6.41 -18.19 -3.99
N ILE A 396 -5.20 -17.64 -4.10
CA ILE A 396 -4.42 -17.16 -2.95
C ILE A 396 -4.33 -15.63 -3.03
N VAL A 397 -4.92 -14.96 -2.05
CA VAL A 397 -4.82 -13.51 -1.86
C VAL A 397 -3.73 -13.28 -0.82
N ASN A 398 -2.49 -13.17 -1.28
CA ASN A 398 -1.35 -13.00 -0.40
C ASN A 398 -1.37 -11.59 0.21
N CYS A 399 -1.55 -11.47 1.52
CA CYS A 399 -1.59 -10.18 2.22
C CYS A 399 -0.51 -10.05 3.30
N MET A 400 0.50 -10.91 3.25
CA MET A 400 1.61 -10.91 4.18
C MET A 400 2.79 -10.11 3.65
N TYR A 401 3.54 -9.53 4.57
CA TYR A 401 4.88 -9.03 4.29
C TYR A 401 5.85 -10.20 4.21
N TRP A 402 6.80 -10.14 3.28
CA TRP A 402 7.85 -11.11 3.11
C TRP A 402 9.22 -10.42 3.20
N GLU A 403 10.18 -11.12 3.81
CA GLU A 403 11.60 -10.77 3.84
C GLU A 403 12.44 -12.05 3.75
N LYS A 404 13.71 -11.94 3.34
CA LYS A 404 14.60 -13.10 3.05
C LYS A 404 14.71 -14.14 4.18
N THR A 405 14.47 -13.74 5.42
CA THR A 405 14.52 -14.59 6.62
C THR A 405 13.26 -15.44 6.82
N ILE A 406 12.17 -15.12 6.11
CA ILE A 406 10.89 -15.83 6.16
C ILE A 406 10.82 -16.79 4.97
N SER A 407 10.52 -18.06 5.24
CA SER A 407 10.37 -19.07 4.19
C SER A 407 9.33 -18.67 3.15
N SER A 408 9.63 -18.91 1.88
CA SER A 408 8.66 -18.71 0.80
C SER A 408 7.42 -19.57 1.03
N ILE A 409 6.27 -19.05 0.58
CA ILE A 409 4.98 -19.78 0.63
C ILE A 409 4.87 -20.74 -0.56
N ILE A 410 5.49 -20.38 -1.69
CA ILE A 410 5.50 -21.16 -2.92
C ILE A 410 6.93 -21.11 -3.47
N ASP A 411 7.57 -22.27 -3.57
CA ASP A 411 8.86 -22.44 -4.22
C ASP A 411 8.60 -23.01 -5.63
N TYR A 412 9.24 -22.41 -6.65
CA TYR A 412 9.11 -22.80 -8.06
C TYR A 412 10.02 -23.98 -8.44
#